data_AF-A0ABD4SIY2-F1
#
_entry.id   AF-A0ABD4SIY2-F1
#
_cell.length_a   1.000
_cell.length_b   1.000
_cell.length_c   1.000
_cell.angle_alpha   90.00
_cell.angle_beta   90.00
_cell.angle_gamma   90.00
#
_symmetry.space_group_name_H-M   'P 1'
#
loop_
_entity.id
_entity.type
_entity.pdbx_description
1 polymer ?
#
loop_
_entity_poly.entity_id
_entity_poly.type
_entity_poly.pdbx_seq_one_letter_code
_entity_poly.pdbx_strand_id
1 'polypeptide(L)'
;MKEKTKILLYWFILLQPFLDLDFFYRGKLATILPFTIPTIIRIAGVIVLVGLLVWGQKQLPPAWLWAYLALLTLYGIFHLWHMQNFKSLSPNDYGYSNFGEIFYLFRMLLPLALIWVTKRLEISQDFLLKAFAWVSGLFTGTIVLSNLFVVSLKSYETGVISGNIFTWFMGPLYGYSHSASKGFFYFTNTLSAILLMLAPVVFYLLLERFSWQTGLLALSQTLAMLEVGTKVALYGLAGTLAVSLIAWLVHLFCLKNVKFSKGGLVTLLALAGITGVCWQVSPAVQRYKYEIYWANSHDSKIDQENALLKAGLAKYKNDPDKLKEFEKDFLAKYYQKYALNKRFITKSYPYKYDPQFWIDLLKEPASVRLANRKVEEAMLKQVVKYDNDPLDKWLGIGYMRQTNIFNLERDFTAQYYSLGLVGAFLYLAFYPAIILYGAFEWLKEKACRTFYLTSLLIASALLLGASYMSGNVLDFPTSNLLLAFLDGGLLAYIKEEKGRSRGLRIVRFEKK
;
A
#
# COMPACT_ATOMS: atom_id res chain seq x y z
N MET A 1 18.27 -6.42 -28.50
CA MET A 1 17.88 -5.45 -27.46
C MET A 1 16.77 -5.96 -26.54
N LYS A 2 15.61 -6.42 -27.06
CA LYS A 2 14.49 -6.93 -26.25
C LYS A 2 14.89 -7.95 -25.16
N GLU A 3 15.68 -8.98 -25.49
CA GLU A 3 16.10 -9.98 -24.49
C GLU A 3 16.99 -9.39 -23.38
N LYS A 4 17.92 -8.48 -23.73
CA LYS A 4 18.71 -7.76 -22.72
C LYS A 4 17.81 -6.91 -21.82
N THR A 5 16.79 -6.25 -22.37
CA THR A 5 15.81 -5.48 -21.60
C THR A 5 14.97 -6.37 -20.68
N LYS A 6 14.58 -7.58 -21.11
CA LYS A 6 13.89 -8.57 -20.25
C LYS A 6 14.76 -9.01 -19.07
N ILE A 7 16.04 -9.30 -19.32
CA ILE A 7 16.99 -9.65 -18.25
C ILE A 7 17.15 -8.50 -17.26
N LEU A 8 17.29 -7.26 -17.74
CA LEU A 8 17.36 -6.10 -16.87
C LEU A 8 16.08 -5.90 -16.06
N LEU A 9 14.90 -6.07 -16.69
CA LEU A 9 13.61 -6.00 -16.00
C LEU A 9 13.54 -7.05 -14.89
N TYR A 10 13.97 -8.28 -15.16
CA TYR A 10 14.00 -9.36 -14.17
C TYR A 10 14.81 -8.96 -12.93
N TRP A 11 16.04 -8.51 -13.13
CA TRP A 11 16.91 -8.06 -12.03
C TRP A 11 16.38 -6.81 -11.33
N PHE A 12 15.78 -5.87 -12.06
CA PHE A 12 15.15 -4.69 -11.49
C PHE A 12 13.99 -5.06 -10.54
N ILE A 13 13.20 -6.07 -10.88
CA ILE A 13 12.12 -6.57 -10.03
C ILE A 13 12.69 -7.33 -8.82
N LEU A 14 13.72 -8.16 -9.00
CA LEU A 14 14.38 -8.86 -7.89
C LEU A 14 15.10 -7.93 -6.92
N LEU A 15 15.49 -6.74 -7.37
CA LEU A 15 16.14 -5.73 -6.54
C LEU A 15 15.16 -5.07 -5.55
N GLN A 16 13.84 -5.11 -5.82
CA GLN A 16 12.86 -4.36 -5.02
C GLN A 16 12.83 -4.68 -3.51
N PRO A 17 12.90 -5.95 -3.05
CA PRO A 17 12.99 -6.27 -1.63
C PRO A 17 14.22 -5.62 -0.95
N PHE A 18 15.37 -5.60 -1.62
CA PHE A 18 16.60 -5.02 -1.06
C PHE A 18 16.51 -3.49 -0.93
N LEU A 19 15.85 -2.83 -1.89
CA LEU A 19 15.59 -1.40 -1.85
C LEU A 19 14.54 -1.00 -0.79
N ASP A 20 13.92 -1.98 -0.13
CA ASP A 20 12.94 -1.78 0.94
C ASP A 20 13.53 -2.00 2.35
N LEU A 21 14.82 -2.28 2.45
CA LEU A 21 15.48 -2.47 3.74
C LEU A 21 15.49 -1.17 4.56
N ASP A 22 15.11 -1.26 5.84
CA ASP A 22 14.99 -0.17 6.81
C ASP A 22 16.28 0.66 6.93
N PHE A 23 17.43 0.01 6.72
CA PHE A 23 18.76 0.62 6.65
C PHE A 23 18.86 1.84 5.72
N PHE A 24 18.18 1.82 4.56
CA PHE A 24 18.24 2.94 3.61
C PHE A 24 17.39 4.14 4.02
N TYR A 25 16.49 3.98 4.99
CA TYR A 25 15.50 4.98 5.37
C TYR A 25 15.74 5.53 6.78
N ARG A 26 16.85 5.16 7.43
CA ARG A 26 17.24 5.68 8.75
C ARG A 26 18.67 6.20 8.77
N GLY A 27 18.92 7.13 9.71
CA GLY A 27 20.26 7.66 9.98
C GLY A 27 20.84 8.46 8.82
N LYS A 28 22.17 8.45 8.71
CA LYS A 28 22.92 9.26 7.72
C LYS A 28 22.49 8.94 6.28
N LEU A 29 22.27 7.68 5.94
CA LEU A 29 21.91 7.28 4.57
C LEU A 29 20.59 7.89 4.08
N ALA A 30 19.64 8.13 4.99
CA ALA A 30 18.38 8.77 4.65
C ALA A 30 18.53 10.27 4.31
N THR A 31 19.65 10.89 4.68
CA THR A 31 19.89 12.34 4.59
C THR A 31 21.11 12.72 3.75
N ILE A 32 21.89 11.77 3.22
CA ILE A 32 23.08 12.06 2.39
C ILE A 32 22.69 12.78 1.09
N LEU A 33 21.53 12.45 0.53
CA LEU A 33 21.00 13.05 -0.69
C LEU A 33 19.63 13.65 -0.41
N PRO A 34 19.15 14.59 -1.25
CA PRO A 34 17.78 15.11 -1.17
C PRO A 34 16.70 14.02 -1.28
N PHE A 35 17.05 12.86 -1.83
CA PHE A 35 16.19 11.69 -1.96
C PHE A 35 16.88 10.45 -1.44
N THR A 36 16.11 9.47 -0.94
CA THR A 36 16.68 8.21 -0.51
C THR A 36 17.31 7.46 -1.69
N ILE A 37 18.44 6.81 -1.45
CA ILE A 37 19.17 6.02 -2.45
C ILE A 37 18.23 5.03 -3.20
N PRO A 38 17.34 4.28 -2.51
CA PRO A 38 16.35 3.45 -3.18
C PRO A 38 15.45 4.17 -4.20
N THR A 39 15.04 5.39 -3.92
CA THR A 39 14.18 6.16 -4.82
C THR A 39 14.90 6.51 -6.11
N ILE A 40 16.17 6.92 -6.00
CA ILE A 40 17.03 7.25 -7.14
C ILE A 40 17.25 6.01 -8.01
N ILE A 41 17.58 4.87 -7.41
CA ILE A 41 17.79 3.61 -8.13
C ILE A 41 16.53 3.19 -8.89
N ARG A 42 15.33 3.34 -8.29
CA ARG A 42 14.06 3.01 -8.93
C ARG A 42 13.78 3.91 -10.13
N ILE A 43 13.95 5.23 -9.97
CA ILE A 43 13.79 6.20 -11.06
C ILE A 43 14.75 5.87 -12.21
N ALA A 44 16.04 5.74 -11.90
CA ALA A 44 17.06 5.41 -12.90
C ALA A 44 16.77 4.09 -13.61
N GLY A 45 16.39 3.05 -12.86
CA GLY A 45 16.05 1.74 -13.41
C GLY A 45 14.88 1.80 -14.40
N VAL A 46 13.79 2.51 -14.06
CA VAL A 46 12.65 2.68 -14.98
C VAL A 46 13.05 3.49 -16.21
N ILE A 47 13.80 4.59 -16.05
CA ILE A 47 14.29 5.40 -17.18
C ILE A 47 15.16 4.55 -18.12
N VAL A 48 16.09 3.77 -17.59
CA VAL A 48 16.96 2.90 -18.39
C VAL A 48 16.13 1.83 -19.12
N LEU A 49 15.15 1.22 -18.44
CA LEU A 49 14.25 0.24 -19.07
C LEU A 49 13.45 0.84 -20.23
N VAL A 50 12.88 2.03 -20.03
CA VAL A 50 12.16 2.77 -21.08
C VAL A 50 13.11 3.13 -22.23
N GLY A 51 14.28 3.68 -21.93
CA GLY A 51 15.29 4.08 -22.91
C GLY A 51 15.75 2.91 -23.77
N LEU A 52 16.10 1.78 -23.16
CA LEU A 52 16.49 0.56 -23.89
C LEU A 52 15.36 0.01 -24.75
N LEU A 53 14.11 0.09 -24.27
CA LEU A 53 12.95 -0.37 -25.01
C LEU A 53 12.69 0.50 -26.25
N VAL A 54 12.75 1.83 -26.10
CA VAL A 54 12.56 2.79 -27.20
C VAL A 54 13.72 2.70 -28.20
N TRP A 55 14.96 2.65 -27.73
CA TRP A 55 16.15 2.48 -28.58
C TRP A 55 16.09 1.19 -29.41
N GLY A 56 15.55 0.12 -28.81
CA GLY A 56 15.38 -1.16 -29.48
C GLY A 56 14.21 -1.22 -30.47
N GLN A 57 13.36 -0.19 -30.54
CA GLN A 57 12.21 -0.13 -31.45
C GLN A 57 12.52 0.71 -32.69
N LYS A 58 12.11 0.20 -33.86
CA LYS A 58 12.19 0.95 -35.12
C LYS A 58 11.02 1.91 -35.32
N GLN A 59 9.94 1.75 -34.56
CA GLN A 59 8.72 2.56 -34.65
C GLN A 59 8.59 3.43 -33.41
N LEU A 60 8.14 4.68 -33.62
CA LEU A 60 7.86 5.61 -32.55
C LEU A 60 6.74 5.09 -31.64
N PRO A 61 6.71 5.51 -30.35
CA PRO A 61 5.57 5.26 -29.50
C PRO A 61 4.26 5.77 -30.13
N PRO A 62 3.13 5.09 -29.89
CA PRO A 62 1.85 5.46 -30.49
C PRO A 62 1.37 6.84 -30.02
N ALA A 63 0.66 7.58 -30.88
CA ALA A 63 0.24 8.96 -30.64
C ALA A 63 -0.54 9.17 -29.33
N TRP A 64 -1.35 8.19 -28.91
CA TRP A 64 -2.10 8.28 -27.65
C TRP A 64 -1.19 8.40 -26.42
N LEU A 65 0.03 7.84 -26.45
CA LEU A 65 0.98 7.95 -25.34
C LEU A 65 1.49 9.40 -25.23
N TRP A 66 1.77 10.05 -26.37
CA TRP A 66 2.15 11.45 -26.41
C TRP A 66 1.01 12.37 -25.96
N ALA A 67 -0.22 12.11 -26.41
CA ALA A 67 -1.39 12.84 -25.96
C ALA A 67 -1.60 12.70 -24.44
N TYR A 68 -1.40 11.50 -23.90
CA TYR A 68 -1.50 11.25 -22.47
C TYR A 68 -0.40 11.96 -21.67
N LEU A 69 0.85 11.93 -22.14
CA LEU A 69 1.94 12.70 -21.54
C LEU A 69 1.66 14.22 -21.57
N ALA A 70 1.14 14.74 -22.68
CA ALA A 70 0.75 16.14 -22.79
C ALA A 70 -0.36 16.50 -21.78
N LEU A 71 -1.36 15.62 -21.62
CA LEU A 71 -2.43 15.79 -20.63
C LEU A 71 -1.88 15.83 -19.20
N LEU A 72 -0.94 14.94 -18.85
CA LEU A 72 -0.27 14.92 -17.55
C LEU A 72 0.55 16.19 -17.32
N THR A 73 1.25 16.68 -18.34
CA THR A 73 2.00 17.94 -18.28
C THR A 73 1.06 19.13 -18.07
N LEU A 74 -0.05 19.21 -18.81
CA LEU A 74 -1.06 20.26 -18.65
C LEU A 74 -1.66 20.23 -17.24
N TYR A 75 -2.06 19.05 -16.75
CA TYR A 75 -2.51 18.89 -15.37
C TYR A 75 -1.45 19.36 -14.37
N GLY A 76 -0.19 18.95 -14.54
CA GLY A 76 0.90 19.36 -13.66
C GLY A 76 1.10 20.88 -13.61
N ILE A 77 0.96 21.58 -14.75
CA ILE A 77 1.02 23.05 -14.79
C ILE A 77 -0.11 23.67 -13.99
N PHE A 78 -1.36 23.23 -14.21
CA PHE A 78 -2.52 23.76 -13.48
C PHE A 78 -2.46 23.43 -11.99
N HIS A 79 -2.02 22.22 -11.65
CA HIS A 79 -1.78 21.78 -10.26
C HIS A 79 -0.81 22.72 -9.56
N LEU A 80 0.38 22.93 -10.14
CA LEU A 80 1.41 23.78 -9.54
C LEU A 80 0.97 25.24 -9.45
N TRP A 81 0.27 25.76 -10.46
CA TRP A 81 -0.30 27.10 -10.43
C TRP A 81 -1.31 27.27 -9.30
N HIS A 82 -2.24 26.32 -9.13
CA HIS A 82 -3.22 26.32 -8.04
C HIS A 82 -2.51 26.33 -6.68
N MET A 83 -1.49 25.48 -6.53
CA MET A 83 -0.76 25.34 -5.27
C MET A 83 -0.05 26.60 -4.80
N GLN A 84 0.31 27.51 -5.69
CA GLN A 84 0.99 28.76 -5.32
C GLN A 84 0.06 29.77 -4.64
N ASN A 85 -1.25 29.62 -4.78
CA ASN A 85 -2.25 30.54 -4.22
C ASN A 85 -2.89 30.02 -2.93
N PHE A 86 -2.40 28.90 -2.38
CA PHE A 86 -2.94 28.26 -1.20
C PHE A 86 -2.80 29.15 0.06
N LYS A 87 -3.90 29.35 0.79
CA LYS A 87 -3.97 30.06 2.05
C LYS A 87 -3.73 29.09 3.21
N SER A 88 -2.51 29.07 3.69
CA SER A 88 -2.14 28.24 4.84
C SER A 88 -2.44 28.91 6.19
N LEU A 89 -2.96 28.12 7.13
CA LEU A 89 -3.02 28.49 8.55
C LEU A 89 -1.62 28.48 9.19
N SER A 90 -0.75 27.55 8.76
CA SER A 90 0.62 27.44 9.25
C SER A 90 1.53 28.46 8.57
N PRO A 91 2.36 29.23 9.30
CA PRO A 91 3.25 30.23 8.70
C PRO A 91 4.27 29.69 7.70
N ASN A 92 4.59 28.39 7.76
CA ASN A 92 5.52 27.73 6.86
C ASN A 92 4.86 27.07 5.65
N ASP A 93 3.58 27.36 5.39
CA ASP A 93 2.80 26.77 4.30
C ASP A 93 2.87 25.24 4.24
N TYR A 94 2.90 24.62 5.43
CA TYR A 94 3.07 23.18 5.60
C TYR A 94 4.27 22.60 4.84
N GLY A 95 5.35 23.38 4.68
CA GLY A 95 6.57 22.95 4.01
C GLY A 95 6.41 22.67 2.51
N TYR A 96 5.50 23.40 1.85
CA TYR A 96 5.34 23.35 0.40
C TYR A 96 6.66 23.58 -0.35
N SER A 97 6.83 22.88 -1.47
CA SER A 97 7.97 23.06 -2.38
C SER A 97 7.59 22.66 -3.80
N ASN A 98 7.74 23.58 -4.75
CA ASN A 98 7.54 23.32 -6.19
C ASN A 98 8.37 22.11 -6.66
N PHE A 99 9.63 22.01 -6.21
CA PHE A 99 10.50 20.90 -6.57
C PHE A 99 9.99 19.56 -6.01
N GLY A 100 9.51 19.56 -4.77
CA GLY A 100 8.91 18.38 -4.14
C GLY A 100 7.65 17.90 -4.86
N GLU A 101 6.77 18.83 -5.28
CA GLU A 101 5.57 18.50 -6.06
C GLU A 101 5.93 17.94 -7.45
N ILE A 102 6.82 18.60 -8.20
CA ILE A 102 7.25 18.12 -9.53
C ILE A 102 7.85 16.72 -9.41
N PHE A 103 8.71 16.51 -8.41
CA PHE A 103 9.30 15.20 -8.15
C PHE A 103 8.24 14.15 -7.83
N TYR A 104 7.25 14.50 -7.03
CA TYR A 104 6.15 13.61 -6.70
C TYR A 104 5.34 13.20 -7.94
N LEU A 105 4.93 14.18 -8.77
CA LEU A 105 4.23 13.94 -10.04
C LEU A 105 5.04 13.03 -10.96
N PHE A 106 6.36 13.25 -11.05
CA PHE A 106 7.25 12.40 -11.81
C PHE A 106 7.34 10.97 -11.25
N ARG A 107 7.43 10.82 -9.92
CA ARG A 107 7.44 9.52 -9.23
C ARG A 107 6.18 8.71 -9.53
N MET A 108 5.02 9.37 -9.60
CA MET A 108 3.75 8.74 -9.92
C MET A 108 3.63 8.27 -11.39
N LEU A 109 4.54 8.71 -12.29
CA LEU A 109 4.63 8.20 -13.67
C LEU A 109 5.38 6.87 -13.79
N LEU A 110 6.24 6.53 -12.83
CA LEU A 110 7.09 5.33 -12.91
C LEU A 110 6.30 4.02 -13.08
N PRO A 111 5.20 3.77 -12.35
CA PRO A 111 4.42 2.54 -12.49
C PRO A 111 3.75 2.44 -13.86
N LEU A 112 3.23 3.56 -14.39
CA LEU A 112 2.67 3.64 -15.75
C LEU A 112 3.69 3.25 -16.81
N ALA A 113 4.90 3.80 -16.71
CA ALA A 113 6.00 3.47 -17.60
C ALA A 113 6.37 1.98 -17.49
N LEU A 114 6.40 1.42 -16.28
CA LEU A 114 6.73 0.02 -16.06
C LEU A 114 5.65 -0.94 -16.59
N ILE A 115 4.35 -0.61 -16.47
CA ILE A 115 3.26 -1.38 -17.10
C ILE A 115 3.47 -1.42 -18.61
N TRP A 116 3.75 -0.26 -19.21
CA TRP A 116 3.97 -0.16 -20.65
C TRP A 116 5.18 -0.97 -21.10
N VAL A 117 6.31 -0.86 -20.39
CA VAL A 117 7.52 -1.65 -20.66
C VAL A 117 7.23 -3.13 -20.59
N THR A 118 6.64 -3.58 -19.48
CA THR A 118 6.35 -5.00 -19.22
C THR A 118 5.43 -5.59 -20.28
N LYS A 119 4.35 -4.87 -20.62
CA LYS A 119 3.41 -5.26 -21.68
C LYS A 119 4.08 -5.36 -23.06
N ARG A 120 4.97 -4.41 -23.40
CA ARG A 120 5.65 -4.35 -24.70
C ARG A 120 6.74 -5.40 -24.88
N LEU A 121 7.34 -5.86 -23.77
CA LEU A 121 8.34 -6.92 -23.81
C LEU A 121 7.73 -8.31 -24.02
N GLU A 122 6.40 -8.45 -23.93
CA GLU A 122 5.68 -9.71 -24.16
C GLU A 122 6.28 -10.83 -23.29
N ILE A 123 6.35 -10.55 -21.97
CA ILE A 123 6.90 -11.50 -21.00
C ILE A 123 6.04 -12.76 -20.93
N SER A 124 6.69 -13.93 -20.83
CA SER A 124 6.00 -15.19 -20.71
C SER A 124 5.45 -15.41 -19.30
N GLN A 125 4.46 -16.29 -19.18
CA GLN A 125 3.93 -16.73 -17.89
C GLN A 125 5.04 -17.24 -16.94
N ASP A 126 5.96 -18.06 -17.46
CA ASP A 126 7.07 -18.61 -16.67
C ASP A 126 8.02 -17.54 -16.16
N PHE A 127 8.27 -16.50 -16.97
CA PHE A 127 9.09 -15.37 -16.56
C PHE A 127 8.45 -14.62 -15.39
N LEU A 128 7.15 -14.30 -15.50
CA LEU A 128 6.42 -13.58 -14.46
C LEU A 128 6.36 -14.39 -13.15
N LEU A 129 6.01 -15.67 -13.25
CA LEU A 129 5.90 -16.57 -12.09
C LEU A 129 7.24 -16.78 -11.39
N LYS A 130 8.34 -16.95 -12.14
CA LYS A 130 9.69 -17.08 -11.56
C LYS A 130 10.09 -15.81 -10.83
N ALA A 131 9.85 -14.63 -11.42
CA ALA A 131 10.15 -13.36 -10.79
C ALA A 131 9.37 -13.21 -9.47
N PHE A 132 8.07 -13.48 -9.45
CA PHE A 132 7.27 -13.38 -8.22
C PHE A 132 7.61 -14.46 -7.18
N ALA A 133 7.97 -15.67 -7.60
CA ALA A 133 8.43 -16.71 -6.66
C ALA A 133 9.68 -16.27 -5.91
N TRP A 134 10.66 -15.67 -6.62
CA TRP A 134 11.87 -15.13 -6.00
C TRP A 134 11.58 -13.89 -5.14
N VAL A 135 10.78 -12.94 -5.63
CA VAL A 135 10.40 -11.75 -4.83
C VAL A 135 9.69 -12.17 -3.55
N SER A 136 8.73 -13.11 -3.64
CA SER A 136 8.05 -13.67 -2.47
C SER A 136 9.05 -14.33 -1.52
N GLY A 137 9.91 -15.22 -2.02
CA GLY A 137 10.91 -15.90 -1.20
C GLY A 137 11.89 -14.94 -0.50
N LEU A 138 12.26 -13.83 -1.15
CA LEU A 138 13.12 -12.80 -0.55
C LEU A 138 12.42 -12.06 0.60
N PHE A 139 11.16 -11.65 0.42
CA PHE A 139 10.39 -11.01 1.49
C PHE A 139 10.09 -12.01 2.62
N THR A 140 9.46 -13.13 2.30
CA THR A 140 8.96 -14.09 3.29
C THR A 140 10.09 -14.83 3.98
N GLY A 141 11.13 -15.21 3.25
CA GLY A 141 12.33 -15.84 3.81
C GLY A 141 13.04 -14.91 4.79
N THR A 142 13.18 -13.63 4.44
CA THR A 142 13.78 -12.64 5.35
C THR A 142 12.98 -12.48 6.62
N ILE A 143 11.64 -12.35 6.53
CA ILE A 143 10.76 -12.19 7.69
C ILE A 143 10.85 -13.43 8.60
N VAL A 144 10.58 -14.62 8.04
CA VAL A 144 10.52 -15.87 8.81
C VAL A 144 11.86 -16.22 9.45
N LEU A 145 12.95 -16.17 8.69
CA LEU A 145 14.26 -16.52 9.23
C LEU A 145 14.70 -15.53 10.31
N SER A 146 14.55 -14.23 10.08
CA SER A 146 14.92 -13.23 11.08
C SER A 146 14.00 -13.27 12.31
N ASN A 147 12.73 -13.66 12.16
CA ASN A 147 11.83 -13.89 13.30
C ASN A 147 12.31 -15.07 14.15
N LEU A 148 12.59 -16.21 13.52
CA LEU A 148 13.06 -17.43 14.21
C LEU A 148 14.31 -17.18 15.05
N PHE A 149 15.26 -16.40 14.51
CA PHE A 149 16.50 -16.00 15.21
C PHE A 149 16.36 -14.77 16.11
N VAL A 150 15.17 -14.18 16.23
CA VAL A 150 14.91 -13.02 17.10
C VAL A 150 15.74 -11.78 16.70
N VAL A 151 16.13 -11.68 15.42
CA VAL A 151 16.87 -10.53 14.87
C VAL A 151 16.00 -9.62 14.00
N SER A 152 14.76 -10.02 13.72
CA SER A 152 13.80 -9.20 12.99
C SER A 152 13.53 -7.87 13.71
N LEU A 153 13.34 -6.80 12.92
CA LEU A 153 12.82 -5.54 13.44
C LEU A 153 11.35 -5.69 13.86
N LYS A 154 10.97 -4.94 14.90
CA LYS A 154 9.58 -4.82 15.35
C LYS A 154 8.70 -4.13 14.30
N SER A 155 7.45 -4.56 14.19
CA SER A 155 6.47 -3.98 13.24
C SER A 155 5.96 -2.59 13.66
N TYR A 156 5.91 -2.29 14.96
CA TYR A 156 5.22 -1.11 15.52
C TYR A 156 6.11 -0.17 16.33
N GLU A 157 7.30 -0.62 16.71
CA GLU A 157 8.24 0.10 17.56
C GLU A 157 9.63 0.08 16.94
N THR A 158 10.56 0.79 17.57
CA THR A 158 11.99 0.71 17.24
C THR A 158 12.64 -0.49 17.92
N GLY A 159 13.66 -1.05 17.26
CA GLY A 159 14.44 -2.16 17.79
C GLY A 159 14.02 -3.52 17.23
N VAL A 160 14.63 -4.56 17.80
CA VAL A 160 14.40 -5.96 17.41
C VAL A 160 13.31 -6.60 18.27
N ILE A 161 12.65 -7.62 17.73
CA ILE A 161 11.68 -8.43 18.47
C ILE A 161 12.35 -9.10 19.69
N SER A 162 11.54 -9.47 20.67
CA SER A 162 12.02 -10.13 21.90
C SER A 162 11.61 -11.60 21.98
N GLY A 163 10.72 -12.05 21.08
CA GLY A 163 10.30 -13.44 20.99
C GLY A 163 9.85 -13.80 19.58
N ASN A 164 10.13 -15.04 19.18
CA ASN A 164 9.79 -15.59 17.88
C ASN A 164 8.38 -16.19 17.85
N ILE A 165 7.99 -16.78 16.72
CA ILE A 165 6.68 -17.42 16.54
C ILE A 165 6.30 -18.45 17.63
N PHE A 166 7.26 -19.14 18.23
CA PHE A 166 6.97 -20.12 19.28
C PHE A 166 6.62 -19.48 20.61
N THR A 167 7.15 -18.27 20.90
CA THR A 167 6.83 -17.58 22.15
C THR A 167 5.39 -17.11 22.21
N TRP A 168 4.69 -17.03 21.07
CA TRP A 168 3.27 -16.65 21.01
C TRP A 168 2.38 -17.61 21.81
N PHE A 169 2.80 -18.87 21.93
CA PHE A 169 2.06 -19.91 22.64
C PHE A 169 2.39 -19.99 24.13
N MET A 170 3.38 -19.24 24.61
CA MET A 170 3.87 -19.29 26.00
C MET A 170 3.15 -18.29 26.93
N GLY A 171 2.07 -17.65 26.48
CA GLY A 171 1.29 -16.68 27.25
C GLY A 171 1.81 -15.24 27.10
N PRO A 172 1.27 -14.28 27.89
CA PRO A 172 1.49 -12.84 27.71
C PRO A 172 2.89 -12.34 28.11
N LEU A 173 3.90 -13.23 28.15
CA LEU A 173 5.28 -12.91 28.53
C LEU A 173 5.86 -11.74 27.72
N TYR A 174 5.38 -11.54 26.49
CA TYR A 174 5.79 -10.45 25.61
C TYR A 174 4.55 -9.80 24.99
N GLY A 175 4.42 -8.48 25.13
CA GLY A 175 3.34 -7.73 24.47
C GLY A 175 3.42 -7.84 22.94
N TYR A 176 2.30 -7.66 22.23
CA TYR A 176 2.20 -7.85 20.78
C TYR A 176 3.30 -7.12 19.98
N SER A 177 3.76 -5.95 20.44
CA SER A 177 4.78 -5.14 19.79
C SER A 177 6.18 -5.75 19.83
N HIS A 178 6.42 -6.69 20.73
CA HIS A 178 7.66 -7.45 20.87
C HIS A 178 7.69 -8.74 20.04
N SER A 179 6.56 -9.13 19.45
CA SER A 179 6.41 -10.36 18.68
C SER A 179 6.04 -10.12 17.22
N ALA A 180 5.38 -9.01 16.90
CA ALA A 180 5.11 -8.59 15.54
C ALA A 180 6.41 -8.16 14.84
N SER A 181 6.73 -8.78 13.71
CA SER A 181 8.04 -8.71 13.09
C SER A 181 7.95 -8.43 11.59
N LYS A 182 8.73 -7.46 11.10
CA LYS A 182 8.72 -7.03 9.70
C LYS A 182 9.99 -7.42 8.92
N GLY A 183 10.75 -8.38 9.42
CA GLY A 183 12.10 -8.67 8.94
C GLY A 183 13.01 -7.46 9.06
N PHE A 184 13.74 -7.14 7.99
CA PHE A 184 14.57 -5.96 7.89
C PHE A 184 13.92 -4.84 7.07
N PHE A 185 12.63 -4.92 6.78
CA PHE A 185 11.94 -3.99 5.89
C PHE A 185 11.45 -2.72 6.59
N TYR A 186 11.28 -1.66 5.81
CA TYR A 186 10.98 -0.34 6.36
C TYR A 186 9.52 -0.19 6.81
N PHE A 187 8.55 -0.35 5.91
CA PHE A 187 7.13 -0.10 6.20
C PHE A 187 6.28 -1.37 6.33
N THR A 188 5.75 -1.60 7.53
CA THR A 188 4.90 -2.76 7.85
C THR A 188 3.60 -2.80 7.04
N ASN A 189 2.93 -1.65 6.84
CA ASN A 189 1.67 -1.59 6.09
C ASN A 189 1.88 -1.95 4.61
N THR A 190 2.90 -1.36 3.99
CA THR A 190 3.31 -1.67 2.62
C THR A 190 3.69 -3.13 2.48
N LEU A 191 4.51 -3.65 3.40
CA LEU A 191 4.94 -5.05 3.42
C LEU A 191 3.73 -6.00 3.48
N SER A 192 2.75 -5.69 4.31
CA SER A 192 1.51 -6.46 4.42
C SER A 192 0.74 -6.52 3.09
N ALA A 193 0.67 -5.40 2.39
CA ALA A 193 0.00 -5.32 1.08
C ALA A 193 0.79 -6.06 -0.02
N ILE A 194 2.12 -5.97 -0.02
CA ILE A 194 2.98 -6.74 -0.93
C ILE A 194 2.79 -8.24 -0.71
N LEU A 195 2.84 -8.71 0.54
CA LEU A 195 2.62 -10.12 0.86
C LEU A 195 1.23 -10.58 0.43
N LEU A 196 0.20 -9.74 0.66
CA LEU A 196 -1.16 -10.04 0.23
C LEU A 196 -1.30 -10.15 -1.29
N MET A 197 -0.62 -9.29 -2.05
CA MET A 197 -0.57 -9.36 -3.52
C MET A 197 0.13 -10.64 -4.02
N LEU A 198 1.20 -11.06 -3.33
CA LEU A 198 1.98 -12.24 -3.73
C LEU A 198 1.24 -13.56 -3.43
N ALA A 199 0.42 -13.60 -2.38
CA ALA A 199 -0.22 -14.82 -1.91
C ALA A 199 -1.06 -15.58 -2.98
N PRO A 200 -1.92 -14.93 -3.80
CA PRO A 200 -2.63 -15.64 -4.88
C PRO A 200 -1.70 -16.25 -5.93
N VAL A 201 -0.55 -15.62 -6.20
CA VAL A 201 0.46 -16.12 -7.15
C VAL A 201 1.20 -17.32 -6.57
N VAL A 202 1.54 -17.26 -5.28
CA VAL A 202 2.16 -18.38 -4.55
C VAL A 202 1.21 -19.58 -4.45
N PHE A 203 -0.07 -19.36 -4.16
CA PHE A 203 -1.05 -20.44 -4.09
C PHE A 203 -1.42 -20.99 -5.47
N TYR A 204 -1.37 -20.17 -6.53
CA TYR A 204 -1.40 -20.66 -7.90
C TYR A 204 -0.24 -21.64 -8.17
N LEU A 205 0.99 -21.27 -7.81
CA LEU A 205 2.16 -22.14 -7.95
C LEU A 205 2.01 -23.43 -7.14
N LEU A 206 1.49 -23.36 -5.92
CA LEU A 206 1.25 -24.53 -5.07
C LEU A 206 0.25 -25.51 -5.71
N LEU A 207 -0.85 -25.00 -6.25
CA LEU A 207 -1.95 -25.82 -6.75
C LEU A 207 -1.69 -26.34 -8.17
N GLU A 208 -1.16 -25.52 -9.07
CA GLU A 208 -0.96 -25.88 -10.48
C GLU A 208 0.45 -26.40 -10.79
N ARG A 209 1.46 -26.04 -9.97
CA ARG A 209 2.87 -26.40 -10.16
C ARG A 209 3.47 -26.97 -8.87
N PHE A 210 2.74 -27.89 -8.25
CA PHE A 210 3.12 -28.47 -6.96
C PHE A 210 4.52 -29.09 -7.00
N SER A 211 5.36 -28.67 -6.07
CA SER A 211 6.67 -29.24 -5.75
C SER A 211 6.98 -28.94 -4.28
N TRP A 212 8.03 -29.56 -3.73
CA TRP A 212 8.47 -29.24 -2.37
C TRP A 212 8.89 -27.76 -2.24
N GLN A 213 9.40 -27.15 -3.33
CA GLN A 213 9.83 -25.75 -3.37
C GLN A 213 8.62 -24.81 -3.30
N THR A 214 7.55 -25.10 -4.05
CA THR A 214 6.31 -24.30 -3.99
C THR A 214 5.56 -24.52 -2.68
N GLY A 215 5.64 -25.72 -2.09
CA GLY A 215 5.20 -25.99 -0.72
C GLY A 215 5.94 -25.16 0.32
N LEU A 216 7.27 -25.14 0.28
CA LEU A 216 8.10 -24.34 1.19
C LEU A 216 7.85 -22.83 1.03
N LEU A 217 7.72 -22.35 -0.21
CA LEU A 217 7.38 -20.96 -0.48
C LEU A 217 6.01 -20.58 0.10
N ALA A 218 5.00 -21.43 -0.08
CA ALA A 218 3.66 -21.20 0.47
C ALA A 218 3.62 -21.23 2.00
N LEU A 219 4.42 -22.11 2.62
CA LEU A 219 4.61 -22.12 4.08
C LEU A 219 5.26 -20.83 4.55
N SER A 220 6.38 -20.43 3.95
CA SER A 220 7.07 -19.17 4.29
C SER A 220 6.16 -17.95 4.10
N GLN A 221 5.38 -17.91 3.02
CA GLN A 221 4.39 -16.87 2.76
C GLN A 221 3.31 -16.81 3.85
N THR A 222 2.79 -17.96 4.29
CA THR A 222 1.78 -18.07 5.35
C THR A 222 2.35 -17.58 6.69
N LEU A 223 3.54 -18.05 7.07
CA LEU A 223 4.20 -17.66 8.32
C LEU A 223 4.54 -16.16 8.33
N ALA A 224 5.10 -15.62 7.24
CA ALA A 224 5.40 -14.19 7.14
C ALA A 224 4.16 -13.31 7.32
N MET A 225 3.02 -13.69 6.74
CA MET A 225 1.76 -12.93 6.90
C MET A 225 1.21 -13.00 8.33
N LEU A 226 1.46 -14.07 9.08
CA LEU A 226 1.14 -14.16 10.52
C LEU A 226 2.09 -13.29 11.35
N GLU A 227 3.40 -13.35 11.06
CA GLU A 227 4.47 -12.71 11.82
C GLU A 227 4.47 -11.18 11.71
N VAL A 228 4.09 -10.63 10.55
CA VAL A 228 4.01 -9.16 10.33
C VAL A 228 3.05 -8.50 11.33
N GLY A 229 2.03 -9.22 11.78
CA GLY A 229 1.20 -8.80 12.91
C GLY A 229 0.23 -7.66 12.59
N THR A 230 -0.08 -7.42 11.31
CA THR A 230 -1.11 -6.45 10.88
C THR A 230 -2.44 -7.13 10.61
N LYS A 231 -3.54 -6.36 10.74
CA LYS A 231 -4.89 -6.83 10.36
C LYS A 231 -4.96 -7.17 8.87
N VAL A 232 -4.31 -6.37 8.02
CA VAL A 232 -4.27 -6.59 6.56
C VAL A 232 -3.62 -7.94 6.23
N ALA A 233 -2.49 -8.27 6.84
CA ALA A 233 -1.81 -9.53 6.58
C ALA A 233 -2.62 -10.73 7.14
N LEU A 234 -3.14 -10.66 8.37
CA LEU A 234 -3.89 -11.77 8.96
C LEU A 234 -5.22 -12.05 8.23
N TYR A 235 -6.09 -11.03 8.12
CA TYR A 235 -7.38 -11.21 7.45
C TYR A 235 -7.20 -11.46 5.95
N GLY A 236 -6.20 -10.82 5.34
CA GLY A 236 -5.83 -11.02 3.95
C GLY A 236 -5.34 -12.45 3.68
N LEU A 237 -4.56 -13.05 4.58
CA LEU A 237 -4.13 -14.46 4.47
C LEU A 237 -5.34 -15.40 4.48
N ALA A 238 -6.22 -15.28 5.48
CA ALA A 238 -7.42 -16.11 5.58
C ALA A 238 -8.32 -15.95 4.34
N GLY A 239 -8.57 -14.70 3.91
CA GLY A 239 -9.34 -14.40 2.71
C GLY A 239 -8.70 -14.99 1.46
N THR A 240 -7.38 -14.88 1.31
CA THR A 240 -6.67 -15.37 0.12
C THR A 240 -6.63 -16.88 0.04
N LEU A 241 -6.47 -17.58 1.17
CA LEU A 241 -6.57 -19.04 1.25
C LEU A 241 -7.95 -19.50 0.76
N ALA A 242 -9.01 -18.89 1.27
CA ALA A 242 -10.39 -19.22 0.89
C ALA A 242 -10.66 -18.91 -0.59
N VAL A 243 -10.35 -17.69 -1.05
CA VAL A 243 -10.60 -17.27 -2.43
C VAL A 243 -9.77 -18.08 -3.44
N SER A 244 -8.51 -18.39 -3.13
CA SER A 244 -7.68 -19.22 -4.01
C SER A 244 -8.20 -20.65 -4.10
N LEU A 245 -8.66 -21.24 -2.99
CA LEU A 245 -9.30 -22.55 -2.98
C LEU A 245 -10.58 -22.54 -3.82
N ILE A 246 -11.48 -21.57 -3.59
CA ILE A 246 -12.74 -21.44 -4.35
C ILE A 246 -12.45 -21.27 -5.84
N ALA A 247 -11.54 -20.36 -6.21
CA ALA A 247 -11.15 -20.15 -7.60
C ALA A 247 -10.62 -21.45 -8.23
N TRP A 248 -9.73 -22.16 -7.55
CA TRP A 248 -9.21 -23.44 -8.04
C TRP A 248 -10.30 -24.49 -8.22
N LEU A 249 -11.24 -24.62 -7.26
CA LEU A 249 -12.37 -25.55 -7.36
C LEU A 249 -13.30 -25.21 -8.53
N VAL A 250 -13.57 -23.92 -8.79
CA VAL A 250 -14.33 -23.46 -9.97
C VAL A 250 -13.60 -23.84 -11.26
N HIS A 251 -12.29 -23.62 -11.31
CA HIS A 251 -11.48 -23.99 -12.48
C HIS A 251 -11.43 -25.50 -12.69
N LEU A 252 -11.42 -26.29 -11.61
CA LEU A 252 -11.35 -27.75 -11.64
C LEU A 252 -12.69 -28.37 -12.06
N PHE A 253 -13.79 -28.01 -11.40
CA PHE A 253 -15.08 -28.67 -11.56
C PHE A 253 -15.99 -28.01 -12.61
N CYS A 254 -16.02 -26.68 -12.66
CA CYS A 254 -16.91 -25.94 -13.55
C CYS A 254 -16.26 -25.69 -14.92
N LEU A 255 -15.04 -25.14 -14.93
CA LEU A 255 -14.34 -24.79 -16.18
C LEU A 255 -13.51 -25.95 -16.74
N LYS A 256 -13.16 -26.93 -15.90
CA LYS A 256 -12.41 -28.15 -16.25
C LYS A 256 -11.11 -27.87 -17.01
N ASN A 257 -10.39 -26.84 -16.60
CA ASN A 257 -9.18 -26.38 -17.29
C ASN A 257 -7.92 -26.35 -16.41
N VAL A 258 -8.00 -26.97 -15.24
CA VAL A 258 -6.86 -27.28 -14.36
C VAL A 258 -6.90 -28.75 -13.99
N LYS A 259 -5.76 -29.31 -13.58
CA LYS A 259 -5.66 -30.70 -13.13
C LYS A 259 -5.76 -30.78 -11.60
N PHE A 260 -6.33 -31.88 -11.10
CA PHE A 260 -6.37 -32.12 -9.67
C PHE A 260 -4.97 -32.35 -9.10
N SER A 261 -4.62 -31.61 -8.04
CA SER A 261 -3.34 -31.69 -7.35
C SER A 261 -3.57 -32.06 -5.88
N LYS A 262 -3.43 -33.36 -5.57
CA LYS A 262 -3.61 -33.85 -4.20
C LYS A 262 -2.62 -33.21 -3.22
N GLY A 263 -1.35 -33.12 -3.62
CA GLY A 263 -0.29 -32.49 -2.82
C GLY A 263 -0.58 -31.02 -2.56
N GLY A 264 -0.91 -30.26 -3.60
CA GLY A 264 -1.24 -28.84 -3.48
C GLY A 264 -2.45 -28.60 -2.57
N LEU A 265 -3.52 -29.39 -2.72
CA LEU A 265 -4.71 -29.29 -1.87
C LEU A 265 -4.41 -29.60 -0.40
N VAL A 266 -3.72 -30.71 -0.12
CA VAL A 266 -3.37 -31.10 1.26
C VAL A 266 -2.49 -30.03 1.91
N THR A 267 -1.49 -29.52 1.19
CA THR A 267 -0.65 -28.43 1.70
C THR A 267 -1.47 -27.17 1.96
N LEU A 268 -2.35 -26.75 1.05
CA LEU A 268 -3.19 -25.57 1.24
C LEU A 268 -4.10 -25.70 2.48
N LEU A 269 -4.71 -26.87 2.68
CA LEU A 269 -5.52 -27.16 3.87
C LEU A 269 -4.68 -27.16 5.15
N ALA A 270 -3.46 -27.68 5.11
CA ALA A 270 -2.54 -27.61 6.24
C ALA A 270 -2.16 -26.16 6.59
N LEU A 271 -1.92 -25.30 5.59
CA LEU A 271 -1.67 -23.86 5.80
C LEU A 271 -2.87 -23.15 6.41
N ALA A 272 -4.10 -23.50 6.00
CA ALA A 272 -5.31 -23.01 6.63
C ALA A 272 -5.44 -23.49 8.10
N GLY A 273 -5.07 -24.74 8.37
CA GLY A 273 -4.98 -25.28 9.74
C GLY A 273 -3.98 -24.52 10.61
N ILE A 274 -2.77 -24.26 10.12
CA ILE A 274 -1.75 -23.45 10.81
C ILE A 274 -2.30 -22.05 11.09
N THR A 275 -2.93 -21.41 10.11
CA THR A 275 -3.55 -20.09 10.28
C THR A 275 -4.61 -20.10 11.38
N GLY A 276 -5.45 -21.15 11.43
CA GLY A 276 -6.47 -21.33 12.47
C GLY A 276 -5.89 -21.50 13.87
N VAL A 277 -4.87 -22.36 14.03
CA VAL A 277 -4.17 -22.58 15.31
C VAL A 277 -3.50 -21.29 15.79
N CYS A 278 -2.84 -20.56 14.91
CA CYS A 278 -2.14 -19.32 15.24
C CYS A 278 -3.08 -18.13 15.46
N TRP A 279 -4.35 -18.19 15.08
CA TRP A 279 -5.23 -17.03 14.98
C TRP A 279 -5.28 -16.19 16.27
N GLN A 280 -5.65 -16.81 17.39
CA GLN A 280 -5.85 -16.12 18.67
C GLN A 280 -4.55 -15.69 19.34
N VAL A 281 -3.46 -16.38 19.05
CA VAL A 281 -2.13 -16.10 19.61
C VAL A 281 -1.30 -15.17 18.73
N SER A 282 -1.74 -14.91 17.49
CA SER A 282 -1.03 -14.03 16.56
C SER A 282 -0.91 -12.59 17.08
N PRO A 283 0.19 -11.89 16.77
CA PRO A 283 0.39 -10.51 17.23
C PRO A 283 -0.71 -9.55 16.76
N ALA A 284 -1.33 -9.79 15.60
CA ALA A 284 -2.40 -8.95 15.07
C ALA A 284 -3.67 -8.98 15.95
N VAL A 285 -4.09 -10.16 16.42
CA VAL A 285 -5.26 -10.30 17.29
C VAL A 285 -4.97 -9.75 18.69
N GLN A 286 -3.79 -10.04 19.23
CA GLN A 286 -3.36 -9.49 20.52
C GLN A 286 -3.36 -7.96 20.50
N ARG A 287 -2.82 -7.35 19.44
CA ARG A 287 -2.86 -5.89 19.23
C ARG A 287 -4.28 -5.35 19.26
N TYR A 288 -5.20 -5.98 18.52
CA TYR A 288 -6.58 -5.50 18.45
C TYR A 288 -7.28 -5.51 19.82
N LYS A 289 -7.09 -6.58 20.61
CA LYS A 289 -7.62 -6.67 21.97
C LYS A 289 -7.04 -5.57 22.88
N TYR A 290 -5.73 -5.29 22.75
CA TYR A 290 -5.07 -4.23 23.49
C TYR A 290 -5.59 -2.83 23.12
N GLU A 291 -5.79 -2.54 21.83
CA GLU A 291 -6.33 -1.26 21.36
C GLU A 291 -7.71 -0.95 21.97
N ILE A 292 -8.60 -1.94 22.06
CA ILE A 292 -9.92 -1.79 22.68
C ILE A 292 -9.79 -1.51 24.18
N TYR A 293 -8.99 -2.30 24.89
CA TYR A 293 -8.74 -2.12 26.31
C TYR A 293 -8.16 -0.72 26.61
N TRP A 294 -7.18 -0.30 25.82
CA TRP A 294 -6.52 0.99 25.97
C TRP A 294 -7.49 2.17 25.78
N ALA A 295 -8.36 2.12 24.76
CA ALA A 295 -9.35 3.16 24.51
C ALA A 295 -10.33 3.32 25.68
N ASN A 296 -10.87 2.21 26.19
CA ASN A 296 -11.80 2.22 27.33
C ASN A 296 -11.17 2.78 28.61
N SER A 297 -9.86 2.59 28.80
CA SER A 297 -9.15 3.07 29.99
C SER A 297 -8.92 4.59 30.02
N HIS A 298 -9.00 5.28 28.88
CA HIS A 298 -8.76 6.72 28.77
C HIS A 298 -10.01 7.55 29.05
N ASP A 299 -11.17 7.13 28.53
CA ASP A 299 -12.43 7.86 28.75
C ASP A 299 -12.86 7.82 30.23
N SER A 300 -12.44 6.81 31.01
CA SER A 300 -12.78 6.71 32.44
C SER A 300 -11.95 7.60 33.37
N LYS A 301 -10.99 8.39 32.85
CA LYS A 301 -10.00 9.13 33.67
C LYS A 301 -9.95 10.64 33.40
N ILE A 302 -10.93 11.20 32.70
CA ILE A 302 -10.90 12.61 32.24
C ILE A 302 -12.07 13.48 32.76
N ASP A 303 -12.82 13.00 33.75
CA ASP A 303 -14.01 13.72 34.26
C ASP A 303 -13.68 15.07 34.88
N GLN A 304 -12.56 15.16 35.59
CA GLN A 304 -12.10 16.41 36.20
C GLN A 304 -11.73 17.44 35.12
N GLU A 305 -10.96 17.03 34.12
CA GLU A 305 -10.57 17.87 32.99
C GLU A 305 -11.79 18.32 32.17
N ASN A 306 -12.77 17.45 31.97
CA ASN A 306 -14.02 17.80 31.30
C ASN A 306 -14.82 18.85 32.08
N ALA A 307 -14.87 18.76 33.41
CA ALA A 307 -15.51 19.77 34.26
C ALA A 307 -14.78 21.12 34.16
N LEU A 308 -13.45 21.12 34.19
CA LEU A 308 -12.63 22.33 34.02
C LEU A 308 -12.84 22.98 32.65
N LEU A 309 -12.85 22.18 31.58
CA LEU A 309 -13.11 22.65 30.23
C LEU A 309 -14.48 23.33 30.14
N LYS A 310 -15.53 22.64 30.61
CA LYS A 310 -16.90 23.15 30.58
C LYS A 310 -17.04 24.46 31.37
N ALA A 311 -16.43 24.54 32.55
CA ALA A 311 -16.45 25.74 33.37
C ALA A 311 -15.75 26.93 32.70
N GLY A 312 -14.56 26.72 32.11
CA GLY A 312 -13.83 27.77 31.41
C GLY A 312 -14.53 28.26 30.14
N LEU A 313 -15.06 27.34 29.31
CA LEU A 313 -15.84 27.70 28.13
C LEU A 313 -17.08 28.53 28.50
N ALA A 314 -17.76 28.20 29.60
CA ALA A 314 -18.90 28.97 30.08
C ALA A 314 -18.49 30.37 30.61
N LYS A 315 -17.38 30.44 31.36
CA LYS A 315 -16.88 31.68 31.96
C LYS A 315 -16.47 32.72 30.92
N TYR A 316 -15.80 32.30 29.84
CA TYR A 316 -15.24 33.21 28.84
C TYR A 316 -16.07 33.32 27.56
N LYS A 317 -17.28 32.74 27.50
CA LYS A 317 -18.15 32.70 26.31
C LYS A 317 -18.35 34.07 25.64
N ASN A 318 -18.42 35.14 26.42
CA ASN A 318 -18.70 36.50 25.94
C ASN A 318 -17.43 37.35 25.71
N ASP A 319 -16.23 36.76 25.90
CA ASP A 319 -14.93 37.43 25.72
C ASP A 319 -14.07 36.56 24.78
N PRO A 320 -14.14 36.79 23.45
CA PRO A 320 -13.49 35.95 22.45
C PRO A 320 -11.97 35.82 22.63
N ASP A 321 -11.31 36.89 23.08
CA ASP A 321 -9.86 36.90 23.27
C ASP A 321 -9.46 36.04 24.47
N LYS A 322 -10.13 36.22 25.61
CA LYS A 322 -9.90 35.38 26.80
C LYS A 322 -10.32 33.93 26.58
N LEU A 323 -11.37 33.69 25.80
CA LEU A 323 -11.79 32.34 25.44
C LEU A 323 -10.67 31.64 24.65
N LYS A 324 -10.13 32.30 23.63
CA LYS A 324 -9.05 31.75 22.80
C LYS A 324 -7.77 31.52 23.60
N GLU A 325 -7.45 32.39 24.56
CA GLU A 325 -6.32 32.20 25.48
C GLU A 325 -6.54 30.99 26.39
N PHE A 326 -7.72 30.89 27.02
CA PHE A 326 -8.10 29.75 27.84
C PHE A 326 -8.01 28.41 27.09
N GLU A 327 -8.52 28.33 25.85
CA GLU A 327 -8.48 27.12 25.05
C GLU A 327 -7.05 26.68 24.74
N LYS A 328 -6.17 27.63 24.42
CA LYS A 328 -4.74 27.35 24.18
C LYS A 328 -4.07 26.80 25.44
N ASP A 329 -4.29 27.44 26.59
CA ASP A 329 -3.71 27.02 27.86
C ASP A 329 -4.22 25.65 28.29
N PHE A 330 -5.52 25.42 28.11
CA PHE A 330 -6.15 24.14 28.41
C PHE A 330 -5.53 23.03 27.55
N LEU A 331 -5.44 23.24 26.23
CA LEU A 331 -4.85 22.27 25.32
C LEU A 331 -3.36 22.03 25.62
N ALA A 332 -2.59 23.09 25.90
CA ALA A 332 -1.19 22.97 26.27
C ALA A 332 -0.98 22.07 27.50
N LYS A 333 -1.88 22.17 28.48
CA LYS A 333 -1.79 21.45 29.75
C LYS A 333 -2.37 20.04 29.71
N TYR A 334 -3.47 19.82 28.98
CA TYR A 334 -4.28 18.61 29.13
C TYR A 334 -4.36 17.70 27.89
N TYR A 335 -3.82 18.06 26.72
CA TYR A 335 -3.99 17.25 25.49
C TYR A 335 -3.59 15.76 25.65
N GLN A 336 -2.56 15.46 26.45
CA GLN A 336 -2.10 14.09 26.70
C GLN A 336 -3.14 13.25 27.45
N LYS A 337 -3.92 13.86 28.35
CA LYS A 337 -4.99 13.17 29.09
C LYS A 337 -6.09 12.68 28.16
N TYR A 338 -6.35 13.42 27.09
CA TYR A 338 -7.29 13.05 26.03
C TYR A 338 -6.71 12.09 24.99
N ALA A 339 -5.48 11.60 25.22
CA ALA A 339 -4.74 10.71 24.32
C ALA A 339 -4.49 11.29 22.92
N LEU A 340 -4.39 12.61 22.80
CA LEU A 340 -4.05 13.25 21.54
C LEU A 340 -2.56 13.08 21.23
N ASN A 341 -2.26 12.73 19.98
CA ASN A 341 -0.88 12.63 19.51
C ASN A 341 -0.20 14.00 19.55
N LYS A 342 0.92 14.11 20.27
CA LYS A 342 1.71 15.33 20.38
C LYS A 342 2.08 15.91 19.02
N ARG A 343 2.48 15.08 18.05
CA ARG A 343 2.85 15.56 16.71
C ARG A 343 1.66 16.25 16.03
N PHE A 344 0.45 15.70 16.18
CA PHE A 344 -0.72 16.25 15.52
C PHE A 344 -1.04 17.66 16.03
N ILE A 345 -1.10 17.81 17.35
CA ILE A 345 -1.50 19.06 18.00
C ILE A 345 -0.41 20.14 18.00
N THR A 346 0.88 19.78 17.89
CA THR A 346 1.97 20.78 17.93
C THR A 346 2.64 21.04 16.59
N LYS A 347 2.57 20.11 15.63
CA LYS A 347 3.27 20.22 14.34
C LYS A 347 2.34 20.11 13.14
N SER A 348 1.49 19.09 13.09
CA SER A 348 0.63 18.82 11.93
C SER A 348 -0.42 19.90 11.71
N TYR A 349 -1.21 20.18 12.75
CA TYR A 349 -2.25 21.21 12.74
C TYR A 349 -2.20 21.95 14.09
N PRO A 350 -1.29 22.92 14.27
CA PRO A 350 -0.95 23.42 15.59
C PRO A 350 -2.12 24.15 16.28
N TYR A 351 -2.45 23.74 17.51
CA TYR A 351 -3.56 24.34 18.29
C TYR A 351 -3.40 25.84 18.55
N LYS A 352 -2.19 26.37 18.44
CA LYS A 352 -1.90 27.80 18.62
C LYS A 352 -2.63 28.68 17.59
N TYR A 353 -2.92 28.14 16.41
CA TYR A 353 -3.54 28.87 15.31
C TYR A 353 -5.06 28.64 15.22
N ASP A 354 -5.51 27.41 15.50
CA ASP A 354 -6.93 27.03 15.54
C ASP A 354 -7.21 26.12 16.75
N PRO A 355 -7.38 26.69 17.96
CA PRO A 355 -7.63 25.91 19.17
C PRO A 355 -9.03 25.29 19.20
N GLN A 356 -10.03 25.97 18.62
CA GLN A 356 -11.43 25.53 18.60
C GLN A 356 -11.59 24.16 17.92
N PHE A 357 -10.90 23.92 16.80
CA PHE A 357 -10.87 22.61 16.14
C PHE A 357 -10.51 21.47 17.12
N TRP A 358 -9.47 21.68 17.93
CA TRP A 358 -9.03 20.67 18.90
C TRP A 358 -10.00 20.52 20.05
N ILE A 359 -10.57 21.62 20.55
CA ILE A 359 -11.63 21.59 21.59
C ILE A 359 -12.84 20.79 21.11
N ASP A 360 -13.25 20.94 19.86
CA ASP A 360 -14.35 20.16 19.29
C ASP A 360 -13.98 18.68 19.18
N LEU A 361 -12.74 18.37 18.78
CA LEU A 361 -12.25 17.00 18.75
C LEU A 361 -12.18 16.34 20.14
N LEU A 362 -11.98 17.11 21.23
CA LEU A 362 -12.01 16.56 22.58
C LEU A 362 -13.38 15.98 22.97
N LYS A 363 -14.46 16.42 22.32
CA LYS A 363 -15.83 15.94 22.57
C LYS A 363 -16.09 14.55 21.97
N GLU A 364 -15.29 14.14 20.99
CA GLU A 364 -15.35 12.81 20.38
C GLU A 364 -14.84 11.74 21.35
N PRO A 365 -15.34 10.49 21.34
CA PRO A 365 -14.87 9.44 22.25
C PRO A 365 -13.39 9.07 22.04
N ALA A 366 -12.72 8.49 23.05
CA ALA A 366 -11.31 8.11 22.95
C ALA A 366 -11.01 7.19 21.76
N SER A 367 -11.95 6.31 21.40
CA SER A 367 -11.82 5.44 20.23
C SER A 367 -11.66 6.20 18.90
N VAL A 368 -12.18 7.43 18.81
CA VAL A 368 -11.98 8.33 17.67
C VAL A 368 -10.67 9.09 17.80
N ARG A 369 -10.37 9.65 18.98
CA ARG A 369 -9.15 10.44 19.23
C ARG A 369 -7.86 9.63 19.12
N LEU A 370 -7.90 8.35 19.52
CA LEU A 370 -6.81 7.39 19.37
C LEU A 370 -6.72 6.79 17.97
N ALA A 371 -7.80 6.82 17.19
CA ALA A 371 -7.79 6.37 15.82
C ALA A 371 -7.16 7.43 14.93
N ASN A 372 -5.83 7.39 14.81
CA ASN A 372 -5.03 8.36 14.04
C ASN A 372 -5.68 8.74 12.70
N ARG A 373 -6.13 7.76 11.91
CA ARG A 373 -6.78 7.98 10.60
C ARG A 373 -7.98 8.92 10.63
N LYS A 374 -8.79 8.88 11.70
CA LYS A 374 -9.95 9.78 11.84
C LYS A 374 -9.52 11.21 12.16
N VAL A 375 -8.55 11.36 13.06
CA VAL A 375 -7.99 12.67 13.43
C VAL A 375 -7.25 13.29 12.25
N GLU A 376 -6.49 12.47 11.53
CA GLU A 376 -5.86 12.78 10.25
C GLU A 376 -6.87 13.36 9.24
N GLU A 377 -7.92 12.60 8.90
CA GLU A 377 -8.96 13.09 7.98
C GLU A 377 -9.63 14.39 8.47
N ALA A 378 -9.87 14.53 9.77
CA ALA A 378 -10.46 15.75 10.35
C ALA A 378 -9.54 16.97 10.16
N MET A 379 -8.23 16.81 10.39
CA MET A 379 -7.26 17.88 10.17
C MET A 379 -7.21 18.32 8.70
N LEU A 380 -7.17 17.38 7.73
CA LEU A 380 -7.15 17.74 6.31
C LEU A 380 -8.43 18.44 5.87
N LYS A 381 -9.59 17.98 6.34
CA LYS A 381 -10.87 18.66 6.07
C LYS A 381 -10.86 20.10 6.57
N GLN A 382 -10.30 20.32 7.77
CA GLN A 382 -10.19 21.66 8.35
C GLN A 382 -9.19 22.54 7.58
N VAL A 383 -8.08 21.98 7.10
CA VAL A 383 -7.10 22.68 6.25
C VAL A 383 -7.73 23.13 4.93
N VAL A 384 -8.43 22.24 4.22
CA VAL A 384 -9.16 22.59 2.97
C VAL A 384 -10.24 23.64 3.25
N LYS A 385 -10.95 23.52 4.37
CA LYS A 385 -11.96 24.52 4.77
C LYS A 385 -11.35 25.89 5.03
N TYR A 386 -10.14 25.94 5.60
CA TYR A 386 -9.44 27.19 5.88
C TYR A 386 -8.97 27.87 4.59
N ASP A 387 -8.46 27.10 3.63
CA ASP A 387 -8.07 27.61 2.32
C ASP A 387 -9.27 28.21 1.55
N ASN A 388 -10.39 27.49 1.60
CA ASN A 388 -11.68 27.90 1.05
C ASN A 388 -11.63 28.16 -0.48
N ASP A 389 -10.79 27.44 -1.22
CA ASP A 389 -10.79 27.43 -2.68
C ASP A 389 -11.55 26.19 -3.22
N PRO A 390 -12.57 26.37 -4.08
CA PRO A 390 -13.27 25.24 -4.70
C PRO A 390 -12.38 24.37 -5.60
N LEU A 391 -11.23 24.88 -6.09
CA LEU A 391 -10.29 24.13 -6.92
C LEU A 391 -9.53 23.05 -6.15
N ASP A 392 -9.45 23.12 -4.82
CA ASP A 392 -8.85 22.08 -3.98
C ASP A 392 -9.47 20.70 -4.21
N LYS A 393 -10.77 20.66 -4.53
CA LYS A 393 -11.46 19.40 -4.86
C LYS A 393 -10.91 18.75 -6.13
N TRP A 394 -10.49 19.56 -7.11
CA TRP A 394 -10.14 19.11 -8.46
C TRP A 394 -8.64 18.93 -8.63
N LEU A 395 -7.85 19.82 -8.01
CA LEU A 395 -6.40 19.89 -8.11
C LEU A 395 -5.69 19.52 -6.80
N GLY A 396 -6.41 19.35 -5.68
CA GLY A 396 -5.82 18.96 -4.40
C GLY A 396 -5.17 20.15 -3.68
N ILE A 397 -4.46 19.86 -2.59
CA ILE A 397 -3.71 20.81 -1.75
C ILE A 397 -2.19 20.57 -1.78
N GLY A 398 -1.74 19.63 -2.62
CA GLY A 398 -0.33 19.32 -2.82
C GLY A 398 0.18 18.21 -1.91
N TYR A 399 1.00 17.33 -2.48
CA TYR A 399 1.58 16.20 -1.77
C TYR A 399 2.49 16.62 -0.61
N MET A 400 3.32 17.66 -0.83
CA MET A 400 4.25 18.16 0.18
C MET A 400 3.51 18.68 1.40
N ARG A 401 2.42 19.45 1.21
CA ARG A 401 1.60 19.93 2.32
C ARG A 401 0.91 18.77 3.02
N GLN A 402 0.22 17.92 2.26
CA GLN A 402 -0.52 16.77 2.78
C GLN A 402 0.41 15.94 3.68
N THR A 403 1.57 15.50 3.19
CA THR A 403 2.49 14.63 3.93
C THR A 403 3.20 15.29 5.11
N ASN A 404 3.47 16.61 5.04
CA ASN A 404 4.04 17.36 6.17
C ASN A 404 3.03 17.59 7.29
N ILE A 405 1.75 17.79 6.95
CA ILE A 405 0.65 17.74 7.92
C ILE A 405 0.66 16.33 8.52
N PHE A 406 0.42 15.29 7.74
CA PHE A 406 0.72 13.89 8.10
C PHE A 406 0.60 12.99 6.87
N ASN A 407 1.17 11.80 6.92
CA ASN A 407 1.01 10.85 5.83
C ASN A 407 -0.29 10.05 6.02
N LEU A 408 -1.34 10.35 5.26
CA LEU A 408 -2.67 9.75 5.45
C LEU A 408 -2.62 8.25 5.14
N GLU A 409 -2.95 7.41 6.12
CA GLU A 409 -2.93 5.95 5.92
C GLU A 409 -4.14 5.40 5.14
N ARG A 410 -4.51 6.04 4.03
CA ARG A 410 -5.51 5.61 3.04
C ARG A 410 -5.15 6.16 1.67
N ASP A 411 -4.56 5.35 0.79
CA ASP A 411 -3.86 5.88 -0.40
C ASP A 411 -4.78 6.67 -1.33
N PHE A 412 -5.95 6.15 -1.70
CA PHE A 412 -6.87 6.88 -2.58
C PHE A 412 -7.35 8.20 -1.97
N THR A 413 -7.53 8.26 -0.65
CA THR A 413 -7.92 9.49 0.04
C THR A 413 -6.72 10.44 0.12
N ALA A 414 -5.51 9.93 0.34
CA ALA A 414 -4.27 10.70 0.34
C ALA A 414 -4.02 11.32 -1.03
N GLN A 415 -4.26 10.57 -2.11
CA GLN A 415 -4.18 11.05 -3.49
C GLN A 415 -5.24 12.08 -3.81
N TYR A 416 -6.47 11.90 -3.34
CA TYR A 416 -7.51 12.90 -3.50
C TYR A 416 -7.10 14.24 -2.86
N TYR A 417 -6.58 14.24 -1.64
CA TYR A 417 -6.09 15.48 -1.04
C TYR A 417 -4.82 16.00 -1.72
N SER A 418 -3.91 15.13 -2.15
CA SER A 418 -2.62 15.56 -2.73
C SER A 418 -2.76 16.11 -4.14
N LEU A 419 -3.55 15.45 -4.99
CA LEU A 419 -3.63 15.68 -6.45
C LEU A 419 -5.02 16.15 -6.92
N GLY A 420 -6.02 16.11 -6.03
CA GLY A 420 -7.41 16.36 -6.39
C GLY A 420 -8.01 15.23 -7.23
N LEU A 421 -9.28 15.38 -7.57
CA LEU A 421 -10.01 14.38 -8.35
C LEU A 421 -9.41 14.16 -9.74
N VAL A 422 -8.93 15.21 -10.42
CA VAL A 422 -8.37 15.12 -11.77
C VAL A 422 -7.04 14.36 -11.73
N GLY A 423 -6.12 14.76 -10.86
CA GLY A 423 -4.82 14.13 -10.75
C GLY A 423 -4.92 12.69 -10.25
N ALA A 424 -5.73 12.44 -9.21
CA ALA A 424 -5.96 11.08 -8.73
C ALA A 424 -6.53 10.18 -9.85
N PHE A 425 -7.44 10.68 -10.69
CA PHE A 425 -7.95 9.93 -11.83
C PHE A 425 -6.84 9.63 -12.85
N LEU A 426 -6.08 10.65 -13.29
CA LEU A 426 -4.99 10.46 -14.25
C LEU A 426 -3.95 9.47 -13.72
N TYR A 427 -3.51 9.62 -12.48
CA TYR A 427 -2.39 8.83 -11.95
C TYR A 427 -2.78 7.48 -11.35
N LEU A 428 -4.06 7.20 -11.10
CA LEU A 428 -4.45 5.91 -10.48
C LEU A 428 -5.54 5.14 -11.22
N ALA A 429 -6.37 5.77 -12.06
CA ALA A 429 -7.53 5.09 -12.64
C ALA A 429 -7.17 3.90 -13.54
N PHE A 430 -5.94 3.84 -14.04
CA PHE A 430 -5.47 2.71 -14.83
C PHE A 430 -5.45 1.41 -14.04
N TYR A 431 -5.22 1.45 -12.72
CA TYR A 431 -5.20 0.25 -11.87
C TYR A 431 -6.56 -0.48 -11.87
N PRO A 432 -7.66 0.14 -11.41
CA PRO A 432 -8.97 -0.49 -11.50
C PRO A 432 -9.39 -0.74 -12.95
N ALA A 433 -9.00 0.11 -13.92
CA ALA A 433 -9.32 -0.12 -15.32
C ALA A 433 -8.67 -1.40 -15.88
N ILE A 434 -7.45 -1.75 -15.49
CA ILE A 434 -6.78 -2.99 -15.91
C ILE A 434 -7.48 -4.21 -15.32
N ILE A 435 -7.90 -4.16 -14.05
CA ILE A 435 -8.68 -5.23 -13.41
C ILE A 435 -10.02 -5.40 -14.12
N LEU A 436 -10.76 -4.31 -14.34
CA LEU A 436 -12.06 -4.35 -15.03
C LEU A 436 -11.92 -4.87 -16.46
N TYR A 437 -10.90 -4.43 -17.20
CA TYR A 437 -10.60 -4.95 -18.52
C TYR A 437 -10.27 -6.45 -18.48
N GLY A 438 -9.43 -6.89 -17.55
CA GLY A 438 -9.09 -8.30 -17.42
C GLY A 438 -10.29 -9.18 -17.03
N ALA A 439 -11.15 -8.70 -16.13
CA ALA A 439 -12.40 -9.36 -15.77
C ALA A 439 -13.37 -9.43 -16.96
N PHE A 440 -13.50 -8.35 -17.73
CA PHE A 440 -14.30 -8.32 -18.95
C PHE A 440 -13.79 -9.33 -19.99
N GLU A 441 -12.48 -9.37 -20.23
CA GLU A 441 -11.87 -10.32 -21.18
C GLU A 441 -12.01 -11.77 -20.68
N TRP A 442 -11.90 -12.01 -19.38
CA TRP A 442 -12.20 -13.32 -18.78
C TRP A 442 -13.66 -13.74 -19.03
N LEU A 443 -14.62 -12.83 -18.84
CA LEU A 443 -16.04 -13.11 -19.11
C LEU A 443 -16.31 -13.32 -20.60
N LYS A 444 -15.70 -12.53 -21.48
CA LYS A 444 -15.96 -12.55 -22.93
C LYS A 444 -15.24 -13.67 -23.65
N GLU A 445 -13.94 -13.83 -23.43
CA GLU A 445 -13.08 -14.71 -24.21
C GLU A 445 -12.77 -15.99 -23.45
N LYS A 446 -13.25 -17.15 -23.95
CA LYS A 446 -13.02 -18.46 -23.31
C LYS A 446 -11.53 -18.77 -23.11
N ALA A 447 -10.66 -18.32 -24.02
CA ALA A 447 -9.21 -18.52 -23.92
C ALA A 447 -8.60 -17.80 -22.71
N CYS A 448 -9.19 -16.69 -22.27
CA CYS A 448 -8.72 -15.93 -21.12
C CYS A 448 -9.21 -16.51 -19.78
N ARG A 449 -10.14 -17.48 -19.77
CA ARG A 449 -10.72 -18.06 -18.55
C ARG A 449 -9.78 -19.02 -17.84
N THR A 450 -8.52 -18.69 -17.65
CA THR A 450 -7.50 -19.57 -17.06
C THR A 450 -7.33 -19.28 -15.57
N PHE A 451 -6.95 -20.30 -14.79
CA PHE A 451 -6.70 -20.13 -13.36
C PHE A 451 -5.56 -19.15 -13.12
N TYR A 452 -4.57 -19.11 -14.02
CA TYR A 452 -3.49 -18.13 -13.99
C TYR A 452 -4.00 -16.68 -14.07
N LEU A 453 -4.85 -16.35 -15.06
CA LEU A 453 -5.40 -14.99 -15.17
C LEU A 453 -6.27 -14.65 -13.95
N THR A 454 -7.08 -15.60 -13.47
CA THR A 454 -7.88 -15.43 -12.25
C THR A 454 -6.99 -15.09 -11.05
N SER A 455 -5.88 -15.79 -10.84
CA SER A 455 -4.94 -15.53 -9.75
C SER A 455 -4.26 -14.16 -9.86
N LEU A 456 -3.89 -13.72 -11.07
CA LEU A 456 -3.35 -12.37 -11.27
C LEU A 456 -4.39 -11.28 -10.99
N LEU A 457 -5.64 -11.47 -11.42
CA LEU A 457 -6.74 -10.54 -11.13
C LEU A 457 -7.00 -10.44 -9.62
N ILE A 458 -7.01 -11.58 -8.92
CA ILE A 458 -7.13 -11.59 -7.45
C ILE A 458 -5.95 -10.86 -6.81
N ALA A 459 -4.72 -11.12 -7.24
CA ALA A 459 -3.53 -10.44 -6.72
C ALA A 459 -3.59 -8.91 -6.87
N SER A 460 -3.93 -8.42 -8.06
CA SER A 460 -4.10 -6.99 -8.35
C SER A 460 -5.23 -6.38 -7.50
N ALA A 461 -6.38 -7.05 -7.44
CA ALA A 461 -7.53 -6.59 -6.65
C ALA A 461 -7.25 -6.55 -5.15
N LEU A 462 -6.53 -7.54 -4.61
CA LEU A 462 -6.19 -7.58 -3.19
C LEU A 462 -5.19 -6.47 -2.80
N LEU A 463 -4.20 -6.14 -3.65
CA LEU A 463 -3.31 -5.01 -3.37
C LEU A 463 -4.08 -3.69 -3.39
N LEU A 464 -4.95 -3.48 -4.37
CA LEU A 464 -5.79 -2.27 -4.41
C LEU A 464 -6.75 -2.21 -3.22
N GLY A 465 -7.36 -3.32 -2.84
CA GLY A 465 -8.18 -3.42 -1.63
C GLY A 465 -7.38 -3.05 -0.38
N ALA A 466 -6.15 -3.54 -0.25
CA ALA A 466 -5.25 -3.16 0.83
C ALA A 466 -4.90 -1.67 0.80
N SER A 467 -4.64 -1.06 -0.36
CA SER A 467 -4.37 0.38 -0.50
C SER A 467 -5.59 1.28 -0.20
N TYR A 468 -6.80 0.73 -0.28
CA TYR A 468 -8.02 1.43 0.09
C TYR A 468 -8.27 1.37 1.60
N MET A 469 -7.98 0.22 2.22
CA MET A 469 -8.21 -0.02 3.66
C MET A 469 -7.03 0.38 4.55
N SER A 470 -5.83 0.43 4.00
CA SER A 470 -4.57 0.84 4.62
C SER A 470 -3.92 1.90 3.74
N GLY A 471 -2.88 2.56 4.23
CA GLY A 471 -2.12 3.48 3.40
C GLY A 471 -0.63 3.19 3.40
N ASN A 472 0.07 4.03 2.65
CA ASN A 472 1.47 3.87 2.25
C ASN A 472 1.70 2.67 1.32
N VAL A 473 0.69 2.23 0.57
CA VAL A 473 0.88 1.15 -0.40
C VAL A 473 1.27 1.77 -1.74
N LEU A 474 0.33 2.40 -2.45
CA LEU A 474 0.52 3.00 -3.77
C LEU A 474 1.53 4.17 -3.75
N ASP A 475 1.62 4.91 -2.66
CA ASP A 475 2.65 5.96 -2.51
C ASP A 475 4.06 5.39 -2.34
N PHE A 476 4.18 4.12 -1.95
CA PHE A 476 5.47 3.49 -1.74
C PHE A 476 5.97 2.78 -3.01
N PRO A 477 7.12 3.19 -3.57
CA PRO A 477 7.56 2.73 -4.89
C PRO A 477 7.71 1.21 -5.02
N THR A 478 8.15 0.48 -3.99
CA THR A 478 8.28 -0.98 -4.05
C THR A 478 6.97 -1.66 -4.43
N SER A 479 5.89 -1.37 -3.69
CA SER A 479 4.61 -2.06 -3.91
C SER A 479 3.99 -1.62 -5.25
N ASN A 480 4.11 -0.33 -5.57
CA ASN A 480 3.55 0.27 -6.77
C ASN A 480 4.25 -0.28 -8.05
N LEU A 481 5.58 -0.44 -8.03
CA LEU A 481 6.32 -1.03 -9.15
C LEU A 481 6.08 -2.54 -9.28
N LEU A 482 5.93 -3.28 -8.17
CA LEU A 482 5.57 -4.70 -8.22
C LEU A 482 4.15 -4.92 -8.78
N LEU A 483 3.19 -4.06 -8.40
CA LEU A 483 1.85 -4.08 -8.98
C LEU A 483 1.88 -3.74 -10.48
N ALA A 484 2.62 -2.69 -10.87
CA ALA A 484 2.80 -2.34 -12.27
C ALA A 484 3.41 -3.46 -13.12
N PHE A 485 4.37 -4.21 -12.57
CA PHE A 485 4.92 -5.39 -13.22
C PHE A 485 3.89 -6.52 -13.35
N LEU A 486 3.07 -6.75 -12.32
CA LEU A 486 1.97 -7.72 -12.35
C LEU A 486 0.94 -7.37 -13.43
N ASP A 487 0.47 -6.12 -13.43
CA ASP A 487 -0.56 -5.63 -14.34
C ASP A 487 -0.07 -5.57 -15.80
N GLY A 488 1.19 -5.18 -16.01
CA GLY A 488 1.83 -5.26 -17.33
C GLY A 488 1.91 -6.70 -17.85
N GLY A 489 2.23 -7.66 -16.97
CA GLY A 489 2.22 -9.09 -17.29
C GLY A 489 0.82 -9.64 -17.58
N LEU A 490 -0.18 -9.22 -16.79
CA LEU A 490 -1.59 -9.55 -17.00
C LEU A 490 -2.06 -9.09 -18.39
N LEU A 491 -1.76 -7.84 -18.77
CA LEU A 491 -2.12 -7.30 -20.09
C LEU A 491 -1.39 -8.01 -21.24
N ALA A 492 -0.13 -8.41 -21.03
CA ALA A 492 0.63 -9.19 -22.02
C ALA A 492 -0.02 -10.56 -22.23
N TYR A 493 -0.38 -11.25 -21.15
CA TYR A 493 -1.02 -12.56 -21.19
C TYR A 493 -2.36 -12.55 -21.93
N ILE A 494 -3.24 -11.57 -21.62
CA ILE A 494 -4.53 -11.42 -22.32
C ILE A 494 -4.32 -11.23 -23.82
N LYS A 495 -3.33 -10.40 -24.22
CA LYS A 495 -3.03 -10.18 -25.64
C LYS A 495 -2.61 -11.48 -26.33
N GLU A 496 -1.74 -12.25 -25.69
CA GLU A 496 -1.23 -13.52 -26.20
C GLU A 496 -2.36 -14.55 -26.40
N GLU A 497 -3.20 -14.76 -25.38
CA GLU A 497 -4.30 -15.75 -25.45
C GLU A 497 -5.34 -15.38 -26.52
N LYS A 498 -5.65 -14.10 -26.68
CA LYS A 498 -6.53 -13.63 -27.77
C LYS A 498 -5.91 -13.87 -29.15
N GLY A 499 -4.60 -13.65 -29.29
CA GLY A 499 -3.86 -13.92 -30.52
C GLY A 499 -3.92 -15.40 -30.90
N ARG A 500 -3.64 -16.29 -29.93
CA ARG A 500 -3.71 -17.75 -30.09
C ARG A 500 -5.12 -18.22 -30.50
N SER A 501 -6.16 -17.72 -29.82
CA SER A 501 -7.54 -18.09 -30.13
C SER A 501 -7.97 -17.68 -31.55
N ARG A 502 -7.55 -16.49 -32.02
CA ARG A 502 -7.88 -16.01 -33.36
C ARG A 502 -7.13 -16.78 -34.46
N GLY A 503 -5.85 -17.07 -34.24
CA GLY A 503 -5.07 -17.91 -35.18
C GLY A 503 -5.68 -19.30 -35.37
N LEU A 504 -6.14 -19.94 -34.28
CA LEU A 504 -6.82 -21.24 -34.33
C LEU A 504 -8.17 -21.20 -35.08
N ARG A 505 -8.88 -20.07 -35.08
CA ARG A 505 -10.12 -19.90 -35.86
C ARG A 505 -9.82 -19.78 -37.35
N ILE A 506 -8.80 -19.00 -37.74
CA ILE A 506 -8.43 -18.80 -39.15
C ILE A 506 -8.01 -20.12 -39.82
N VAL A 507 -7.15 -20.91 -39.15
CA VAL A 507 -6.72 -22.22 -39.68
C VAL A 507 -7.88 -23.22 -39.84
N ARG A 508 -8.97 -23.09 -39.05
CA ARG A 508 -10.18 -23.91 -39.21
C ARG A 508 -11.07 -23.46 -40.37
N PHE A 509 -10.98 -22.21 -40.81
CA PHE A 509 -11.72 -21.70 -41.97
C PHE A 509 -11.01 -21.98 -43.28
N GLU A 510 -9.68 -22.10 -43.30
CA GLU A 510 -8.91 -22.48 -44.51
C GLU A 510 -8.91 -23.99 -44.80
N LYS A 511 -9.39 -24.82 -43.87
CA LYS A 511 -9.47 -26.30 -43.99
C LYS A 511 -10.89 -26.82 -44.29
N LYS A 512 -11.82 -25.93 -44.63
CA LYS A 512 -13.15 -26.26 -45.15
C LYS A 512 -13.28 -25.65 -46.53
#